data_AF-A0AAJ0FD68-F1
#
_entry.id   AF-A0AAJ0FD68-F1
#
_cell.length_a   1.000
_cell.length_b   1.000
_cell.length_c   1.000
_cell.angle_alpha   90.00
_cell.angle_beta   90.00
_cell.angle_gamma   90.00
#
_symmetry.space_group_name_H-M   'P 1'
#
loop_
_entity.id
_entity.type
_entity.pdbx_description
1 polymer ?
#
loop_
_entity_poly.entity_id
_entity_poly.type
_entity_poly.pdbx_seq_one_letter_code
_entity_poly.pdbx_strand_id
1 'polypeptide(L)'
;MAPIEGIFSEKAPKPLPQFSQAVKYNGMVYCSGNIGLDPVSWKVVDGTVKDRTRQALTNISAILEQAGSSLRNVVKMNIFLTNMDNFAAMNEGYDEFFTWDPKPINESKTPPEAPSPNRKPPVPSSHINPPASTRPPPLNLPTRAPNTTLFSHLFATGKAYLTFYKTGLRAILTNHRLRSSPDAPPPNTRASILLHLRSAHDVRRLPIFGLLLLVCGEFTPFVVLAVPSIVPYTCRIPRQVEKLLTKAEDRRARARDEFRWKTSAGEAVAAVGLSGTEAAGYLARVLGVVSPFWDRLGITLPAGIVGGRVKKRLAFLREDDRLLVEAGGAASLEPEEAKLACADRGISVLGLKNDQQAVALLEWWLMLVGYPEMSVEEREARMARLLLTDTKEWPNPI
;
A
#
# COMPACT_ATOMS: atom_id res chain seq x y z
N MET A 1 1.37 -15.26 44.08
CA MET A 1 0.74 -15.12 42.75
C MET A 1 -0.25 -16.25 42.59
N ALA A 2 -1.43 -16.02 42.01
CA ALA A 2 -2.35 -17.13 41.73
C ALA A 2 -1.67 -18.12 40.76
N PRO A 3 -1.86 -19.44 40.91
CA PRO A 3 -1.33 -20.40 39.94
C PRO A 3 -2.02 -20.24 38.58
N ILE A 4 -1.30 -20.57 37.50
CA ILE A 4 -1.91 -20.73 36.17
C ILE A 4 -2.60 -22.08 36.15
N GLU A 5 -3.91 -22.09 35.91
CA GLU A 5 -4.72 -23.30 35.85
C GLU A 5 -5.06 -23.62 34.38
N GLY A 6 -4.67 -24.81 33.90
CA GLY A 6 -5.04 -25.27 32.57
C GLY A 6 -6.48 -25.78 32.55
N ILE A 7 -7.28 -25.33 31.59
CA ILE A 7 -8.68 -25.74 31.43
C ILE A 7 -8.78 -26.76 30.30
N PHE A 8 -9.46 -27.87 30.58
CA PHE A 8 -9.71 -28.94 29.61
C PHE A 8 -11.16 -29.43 29.71
N SER A 9 -11.91 -29.23 28.62
CA SER A 9 -13.29 -29.67 28.43
C SER A 9 -13.32 -30.81 27.41
N GLU A 10 -13.91 -31.94 27.80
CA GLU A 10 -14.13 -33.09 26.90
C GLU A 10 -15.17 -32.80 25.81
N LYS A 11 -16.00 -31.77 26.00
CA LYS A 11 -17.02 -31.32 25.07
C LYS A 11 -16.50 -30.33 24.01
N ALA A 12 -15.20 -30.05 24.02
CA ALA A 12 -14.52 -29.23 23.03
C ALA A 12 -13.36 -30.00 22.39
N PRO A 13 -12.91 -29.62 21.17
CA PRO A 13 -11.83 -30.31 20.49
C PRO A 13 -10.57 -30.43 21.35
N LYS A 14 -9.99 -31.62 21.39
CA LYS A 14 -8.75 -31.84 22.16
C LYS A 14 -7.65 -30.92 21.62
N PRO A 15 -6.88 -30.24 22.49
CA PRO A 15 -5.82 -29.37 22.03
C PRO A 15 -4.63 -30.20 21.52
N LEU A 16 -3.80 -29.62 20.65
CA LEU A 16 -2.52 -30.23 20.28
C LEU A 16 -1.51 -30.08 21.43
N PRO A 17 -0.44 -30.90 21.49
CA PRO A 17 0.54 -30.86 22.60
C PRO A 17 1.20 -29.49 22.85
N GLN A 18 1.14 -28.58 21.88
CA GLN A 18 1.79 -27.27 21.95
C GLN A 18 0.98 -26.20 22.70
N PHE A 19 -0.31 -26.43 22.97
CA PHE A 19 -1.17 -25.44 23.63
C PHE A 19 -2.29 -26.08 24.48
N SER A 20 -2.92 -25.30 25.35
CA SER A 20 -4.11 -25.71 26.14
C SER A 20 -5.38 -25.16 25.51
N GLN A 21 -6.56 -25.72 25.78
CA GLN A 21 -7.82 -25.14 25.28
C GLN A 21 -8.08 -23.73 25.85
N ALA A 22 -7.82 -23.57 27.15
CA ALA A 22 -7.76 -22.29 27.81
C ALA A 22 -6.85 -22.35 29.05
N VAL A 23 -6.44 -21.19 29.55
CA VAL A 23 -5.76 -21.04 30.83
C VAL A 23 -6.49 -20.01 31.69
N LYS A 24 -6.60 -20.29 32.98
CA LYS A 24 -7.21 -19.39 33.96
C LYS A 24 -6.12 -18.82 34.86
N TYR A 25 -6.11 -17.50 35.00
CA TYR A 25 -5.14 -16.77 35.81
C TYR A 25 -5.75 -15.50 36.37
N ASN A 26 -5.62 -15.27 37.68
CA ASN A 26 -6.17 -14.10 38.38
C ASN A 26 -7.65 -13.79 38.06
N GLY A 27 -8.49 -14.83 37.96
CA GLY A 27 -9.93 -14.69 37.69
C GLY A 27 -10.28 -14.45 36.22
N MET A 28 -9.30 -14.33 35.32
CA MET A 28 -9.51 -14.23 33.87
C MET A 28 -9.29 -15.58 33.20
N VAL A 29 -10.07 -15.87 32.16
CA VAL A 29 -9.92 -17.07 31.33
C VAL A 29 -9.45 -16.65 29.94
N TYR A 30 -8.27 -17.13 29.54
CA TYR A 30 -7.68 -16.90 28.23
C TYR A 30 -7.93 -18.14 27.37
N CYS A 31 -8.84 -18.03 26.41
CA CYS A 31 -9.20 -19.11 25.51
C CYS A 31 -8.30 -19.13 24.28
N SER A 32 -7.86 -20.32 23.86
CA SER A 32 -7.23 -20.50 22.56
C SER A 32 -8.25 -20.42 21.43
N GLY A 33 -7.75 -20.18 20.21
CA GLY A 33 -8.60 -20.08 19.03
C GLY A 33 -9.38 -21.36 18.78
N ASN A 34 -10.68 -21.22 18.50
CA ASN A 34 -11.55 -22.32 18.12
C ASN A 34 -12.00 -22.18 16.67
N ILE A 35 -12.00 -23.29 15.96
CA ILE A 35 -12.60 -23.44 14.64
C ILE A 35 -13.88 -24.25 14.76
N GLY A 36 -14.73 -24.24 13.74
CA GLY A 36 -15.97 -25.01 13.68
C GLY A 36 -15.73 -26.51 13.50
N LEU A 37 -14.97 -27.12 14.41
CA LEU A 37 -14.61 -28.53 14.42
C LEU A 37 -15.45 -29.26 15.44
N ASP A 38 -16.03 -30.38 15.03
CA ASP A 38 -16.81 -31.25 15.91
C ASP A 38 -15.85 -32.03 16.84
N PRO A 39 -16.01 -31.93 18.18
CA PRO A 39 -15.14 -32.60 19.14
C PRO A 39 -15.16 -34.14 19.03
N VAL A 40 -16.23 -34.73 18.46
CA VAL A 40 -16.36 -36.18 18.31
C VAL A 40 -15.72 -36.66 17.01
N SER A 41 -16.15 -36.14 15.87
CA SER A 41 -15.65 -36.60 14.55
C SER A 41 -14.28 -36.05 14.19
N TRP A 42 -13.81 -35.00 14.88
CA TRP A 42 -12.56 -34.30 14.57
C TRP A 42 -12.51 -33.70 13.17
N LYS A 43 -13.68 -33.47 12.57
CA LYS A 43 -13.84 -32.83 11.26
C LYS A 43 -14.46 -31.45 11.43
N VAL A 44 -14.13 -30.54 10.50
CA VAL A 44 -14.88 -29.29 10.38
C VAL A 44 -16.32 -29.64 10.00
N VAL A 45 -17.28 -29.03 10.69
CA VAL A 45 -18.70 -29.29 10.41
C VAL A 45 -19.04 -28.91 8.97
N ASP A 46 -19.84 -29.77 8.33
CA ASP A 46 -20.38 -29.52 7.00
C ASP A 46 -21.37 -28.35 7.03
N GLY A 47 -21.55 -27.68 5.89
CA GLY A 47 -22.49 -26.57 5.75
C GLY A 47 -21.83 -25.20 5.55
N THR A 48 -22.56 -24.17 5.96
CA THR A 48 -22.24 -22.76 5.70
C THR A 48 -21.23 -22.19 6.69
N VAL A 49 -20.76 -20.96 6.45
CA VAL A 49 -19.94 -20.25 7.45
C VAL A 49 -20.69 -20.06 8.76
N LYS A 50 -22.00 -19.82 8.70
CA LYS A 50 -22.86 -19.71 9.88
C LYS A 50 -22.79 -20.97 10.74
N ASP A 51 -22.89 -22.15 10.13
CA ASP A 51 -22.86 -23.44 10.85
C ASP A 51 -21.50 -23.67 11.51
N ARG A 52 -20.41 -23.29 10.82
CA ARG A 52 -19.05 -23.35 11.38
C ARG A 52 -18.85 -22.35 12.53
N THR A 53 -19.41 -21.15 12.43
CA THR A 53 -19.41 -20.16 13.52
C THR A 53 -20.16 -20.66 14.74
N ARG A 54 -21.35 -21.26 14.55
CA ARG A 54 -22.13 -21.87 15.62
C ARG A 54 -21.34 -22.96 16.34
N GLN A 55 -20.67 -23.84 15.59
CA GLN A 55 -19.84 -24.88 16.19
C GLN A 55 -18.65 -24.29 16.97
N ALA A 56 -17.96 -23.29 16.41
CA ALA A 56 -16.85 -22.64 17.09
C ALA A 56 -17.28 -21.99 18.42
N LEU A 57 -18.42 -21.28 18.43
CA LEU A 57 -18.96 -20.66 19.63
C LEU A 57 -19.48 -21.69 20.64
N THR A 58 -20.02 -22.81 20.18
CA THR A 58 -20.42 -23.95 21.04
C THR A 58 -19.20 -24.54 21.75
N ASN A 59 -18.10 -24.74 21.02
CA ASN A 59 -16.85 -25.23 21.61
C ASN A 59 -16.30 -24.24 22.65
N ILE A 60 -16.34 -22.93 22.37
CA ILE A 60 -15.92 -21.89 23.31
C ILE A 60 -16.82 -21.89 24.56
N SER A 61 -18.14 -22.02 24.41
CA SER A 61 -19.06 -22.14 25.55
C SER A 61 -18.69 -23.31 26.45
N ALA A 62 -18.44 -24.49 25.87
CA ALA A 62 -18.04 -25.68 26.62
C ALA A 62 -16.71 -25.52 27.38
N ILE A 63 -15.75 -24.76 26.83
CA ILE A 63 -14.48 -24.44 27.50
C ILE A 63 -14.70 -23.45 28.65
N LEU A 64 -15.51 -22.40 28.41
CA LEU A 64 -15.81 -21.39 29.43
C LEU A 64 -16.59 -21.98 30.60
N GLU A 65 -17.57 -22.85 30.33
CA GLU A 65 -18.33 -23.58 31.36
C GLU A 65 -17.40 -24.43 32.24
N GLN A 66 -16.45 -25.14 31.62
CA GLN A 66 -15.45 -25.93 32.33
C GLN A 66 -14.53 -25.05 33.21
N ALA A 67 -14.29 -23.80 32.81
CA ALA A 67 -13.53 -22.82 33.59
C ALA A 67 -14.33 -22.19 34.75
N GLY A 68 -15.62 -22.50 34.88
CA GLY A 68 -16.55 -21.86 35.80
C GLY A 68 -17.02 -20.47 35.34
N SER A 69 -17.02 -20.23 34.03
CA SER A 69 -17.47 -18.99 33.38
C SER A 69 -18.58 -19.28 32.36
N SER A 70 -18.89 -18.33 31.48
CA SER A 70 -19.86 -18.49 30.39
C SER A 70 -19.61 -17.47 29.29
N LEU A 71 -20.27 -17.63 28.13
CA LEU A 71 -20.24 -16.64 27.05
C LEU A 71 -20.68 -15.24 27.51
N ARG A 72 -21.54 -15.13 28.55
CA ARG A 72 -21.96 -13.84 29.11
C ARG A 72 -20.82 -13.04 29.75
N ASN A 73 -19.76 -13.71 30.17
CA ASN A 73 -18.62 -13.09 30.82
C ASN A 73 -17.47 -12.81 29.83
N VAL A 74 -17.70 -12.98 28.52
CA VAL A 74 -16.69 -12.71 27.51
C VAL A 74 -16.55 -11.19 27.35
N VAL A 75 -15.37 -10.67 27.67
CA VAL A 75 -15.08 -9.23 27.58
C VAL A 75 -14.57 -8.84 26.19
N LYS A 76 -13.80 -9.72 25.54
CA LYS A 76 -13.19 -9.47 24.21
C LYS A 76 -13.20 -10.75 23.37
N MET A 77 -13.46 -10.61 22.07
CA MET A 77 -13.36 -11.68 21.10
C MET A 77 -12.59 -11.24 19.85
N ASN A 78 -11.69 -12.09 19.39
CA ASN A 78 -10.94 -11.90 18.14
C ASN A 78 -11.49 -12.89 17.10
N ILE A 79 -11.95 -12.38 15.96
CA ILE A 79 -12.58 -13.20 14.92
C ILE A 79 -11.71 -13.17 13.67
N PHE A 80 -11.29 -14.34 13.20
CA PHE A 80 -10.44 -14.51 12.03
C PHE A 80 -11.22 -15.21 10.92
N LEU A 81 -11.32 -14.56 9.75
CA LEU A 81 -11.96 -15.09 8.56
C LEU A 81 -10.93 -15.33 7.46
N THR A 82 -11.07 -16.43 6.73
CA THR A 82 -10.22 -16.73 5.56
C THR A 82 -10.62 -15.90 4.34
N ASN A 83 -11.91 -15.56 4.23
CA ASN A 83 -12.46 -14.65 3.23
C ASN A 83 -13.49 -13.74 3.91
N MET A 84 -13.36 -12.43 3.68
CA MET A 84 -14.24 -11.40 4.24
C MET A 84 -15.65 -11.39 3.65
N ASP A 85 -15.85 -11.98 2.46
CA ASP A 85 -17.20 -12.16 1.89
C ASP A 85 -18.12 -12.96 2.83
N ASN A 86 -17.54 -13.72 3.75
CA ASN A 86 -18.27 -14.53 4.71
C ASN A 86 -18.68 -13.77 6.00
N PHE A 87 -18.37 -12.48 6.11
CA PHE A 87 -18.60 -11.71 7.34
C PHE A 87 -20.07 -11.66 7.75
N ALA A 88 -20.98 -11.41 6.79
CA ALA A 88 -22.42 -11.38 7.07
C ALA A 88 -22.93 -12.73 7.59
N ALA A 89 -22.58 -13.83 6.90
CA ALA A 89 -22.96 -15.18 7.32
C ALA A 89 -22.35 -15.58 8.67
N MET A 90 -21.14 -15.11 8.99
CA MET A 90 -20.54 -15.27 10.31
C MET A 90 -21.32 -14.51 11.38
N ASN A 91 -21.65 -13.24 11.14
CA ASN A 91 -22.40 -12.42 12.09
C ASN A 91 -23.78 -13.02 12.40
N GLU A 92 -24.46 -13.58 11.41
CA GLU A 92 -25.71 -14.30 11.67
C GLU A 92 -25.55 -15.43 12.68
N GLY A 93 -24.46 -16.19 12.62
CA GLY A 93 -24.17 -17.24 13.60
C GLY A 93 -23.73 -16.66 14.95
N TYR A 94 -23.03 -15.54 14.94
CA TYR A 94 -22.57 -14.85 16.15
C TYR A 94 -23.72 -14.24 16.96
N ASP A 95 -24.65 -13.57 16.29
CA ASP A 95 -25.78 -12.88 16.92
C ASP A 95 -26.78 -13.84 17.58
N GLU A 96 -26.76 -15.13 17.21
CA GLU A 96 -27.55 -16.16 17.89
C GLU A 96 -27.03 -16.49 19.29
N PHE A 97 -25.73 -16.31 19.54
CA PHE A 97 -25.12 -16.58 20.85
C PHE A 97 -25.04 -15.34 21.73
N PHE A 98 -24.89 -14.15 21.14
CA PHE A 98 -24.73 -12.89 21.88
C PHE A 98 -25.97 -12.01 21.75
N THR A 99 -27.06 -12.42 22.40
CA THR A 99 -28.38 -11.77 22.35
C THR A 99 -28.60 -10.74 23.47
N TRP A 100 -27.54 -10.29 24.13
CA TRP A 100 -27.60 -9.39 25.30
C TRP A 100 -26.59 -8.26 25.19
N ASP A 101 -26.82 -7.20 25.98
CA ASP A 101 -25.91 -6.07 26.15
C ASP A 101 -25.31 -6.03 27.58
N PRO A 102 -24.05 -5.57 27.75
CA PRO A 102 -23.13 -5.21 26.68
C PRO A 102 -22.60 -6.45 25.94
N LYS A 103 -22.50 -6.36 24.62
CA LYS A 103 -21.80 -7.38 23.80
C LYS A 103 -20.28 -7.31 24.05
N PRO A 104 -19.55 -8.42 23.85
CA PRO A 104 -18.08 -8.41 23.93
C PRO A 104 -17.46 -7.43 22.95
N ILE A 105 -16.30 -6.86 23.32
CA ILE A 105 -15.49 -6.06 22.39
C ILE A 105 -15.02 -7.00 21.27
N ASN A 106 -15.51 -6.78 20.04
CA ASN A 106 -15.14 -7.58 18.88
C ASN A 106 -14.17 -6.82 17.97
N GLU A 107 -12.98 -7.37 17.78
CA GLU A 107 -12.08 -6.92 16.70
C GLU A 107 -12.22 -7.94 15.57
N SER A 108 -13.18 -7.70 14.68
CA SER A 108 -13.16 -8.32 13.36
C SER A 108 -12.30 -7.46 12.45
N LYS A 109 -11.26 -8.02 11.84
CA LYS A 109 -10.48 -7.29 10.83
C LYS A 109 -11.40 -7.01 9.63
N THR A 110 -12.00 -5.82 9.58
CA THR A 110 -12.93 -5.40 8.53
C THR A 110 -12.33 -4.25 7.71
N PRO A 111 -12.62 -4.11 6.41
CA PRO A 111 -12.99 -2.83 5.85
C PRO A 111 -14.46 -2.52 6.17
N PRO A 112 -14.84 -1.25 6.42
CA PRO A 112 -16.10 -0.91 7.09
C PRO A 112 -17.32 -1.06 6.18
N GLU A 113 -18.36 -1.80 6.61
CA GLU A 113 -19.69 -1.67 5.99
C GLU A 113 -20.87 -2.00 6.93
N ALA A 114 -21.38 -0.95 7.60
CA ALA A 114 -22.79 -0.80 7.93
C ALA A 114 -23.17 0.67 7.63
N PRO A 115 -24.32 0.97 7.03
CA PRO A 115 -24.68 2.32 6.64
C PRO A 115 -25.05 3.14 7.88
N SER A 116 -24.08 3.91 8.38
CA SER A 116 -24.34 4.97 9.34
C SER A 116 -25.17 6.08 8.66
N PRO A 117 -26.22 6.63 9.32
CA PRO A 117 -27.07 7.68 8.77
C PRO A 117 -26.33 8.99 8.46
N ASN A 118 -25.04 9.10 8.81
CA ASN A 118 -24.15 10.24 8.55
C ASN A 118 -22.96 9.92 7.61
N ARG A 119 -23.01 8.84 6.80
CA ARG A 119 -21.91 8.53 5.86
C ARG A 119 -21.83 9.64 4.81
N LYS A 120 -20.73 10.40 4.81
CA LYS A 120 -20.40 11.34 3.72
C LYS A 120 -20.52 10.59 2.39
N PRO A 121 -21.13 11.18 1.35
CA PRO A 121 -21.27 10.53 0.06
C PRO A 121 -19.89 10.09 -0.47
N PRO A 122 -19.81 8.95 -1.18
CA PRO A 122 -18.55 8.45 -1.69
C PRO A 122 -17.89 9.51 -2.57
N VAL A 123 -16.60 9.77 -2.31
CA VAL A 123 -15.84 10.77 -3.06
C VAL A 123 -15.76 10.30 -4.52
N PRO A 124 -16.12 11.17 -5.50
CA PRO A 124 -16.05 10.79 -6.91
C PRO A 124 -14.63 10.38 -7.33
N SER A 125 -14.52 9.33 -8.17
CA SER A 125 -13.21 8.88 -8.67
C SER A 125 -12.41 10.00 -9.34
N SER A 126 -13.07 10.94 -10.02
CA SER A 126 -12.45 12.11 -10.65
C SER A 126 -11.79 13.09 -9.68
N HIS A 127 -12.08 13.00 -8.37
CA HIS A 127 -11.40 13.80 -7.34
C HIS A 127 -10.11 13.10 -6.87
N ILE A 128 -9.97 11.79 -7.10
CA ILE A 128 -8.92 10.97 -6.49
C ILE A 128 -7.93 10.44 -7.52
N ASN A 129 -8.45 9.94 -8.63
CA ASN A 129 -7.68 9.42 -9.74
C ASN A 129 -7.48 10.53 -10.78
N PRO A 130 -6.24 10.93 -11.07
CA PRO A 130 -5.99 11.86 -12.15
C PRO A 130 -6.35 11.21 -13.50
N PRO A 131 -6.63 12.01 -14.54
CA PRO A 131 -6.96 11.50 -15.87
C PRO A 131 -5.95 10.45 -16.35
N ALA A 132 -6.43 9.39 -17.00
CA ALA A 132 -5.57 8.32 -17.53
C ALA A 132 -4.50 8.82 -18.50
N SER A 133 -4.76 9.93 -19.19
CA SER A 133 -3.79 10.64 -20.02
C SER A 133 -2.56 11.15 -19.26
N THR A 134 -2.55 11.18 -17.93
CA THR A 134 -1.36 11.52 -17.12
C THR A 134 -0.36 10.36 -16.98
N ARG A 135 -0.71 9.18 -17.49
CA ARG A 135 0.10 7.94 -17.45
C ARG A 135 0.55 7.55 -18.87
N PRO A 136 1.62 6.73 -19.00
CA PRO A 136 1.99 6.18 -20.30
C PRO A 136 0.83 5.35 -20.89
N PRO A 137 0.52 5.49 -22.20
CA PRO A 137 -0.47 4.64 -22.85
C PRO A 137 0.04 3.19 -22.94
N PRO A 138 -0.85 2.19 -23.10
CA PRO A 138 -0.41 0.80 -23.28
C PRO A 138 0.41 0.65 -24.56
N LEU A 139 1.57 -0.01 -24.46
CA LEU A 139 2.42 -0.35 -25.60
C LEU A 139 2.12 -1.78 -26.05
N ASN A 140 1.30 -1.92 -27.08
CA ASN A 140 0.93 -3.22 -27.65
C ASN A 140 1.88 -3.56 -28.80
N LEU A 141 2.85 -4.44 -28.54
CA LEU A 141 3.80 -4.90 -29.56
C LEU A 141 3.26 -6.12 -30.31
N PRO A 142 3.45 -6.22 -31.65
CA PRO A 142 2.98 -7.36 -32.42
C PRO A 142 3.76 -8.63 -32.06
N THR A 143 3.04 -9.72 -31.81
CA THR A 143 3.63 -11.05 -31.64
C THR A 143 4.07 -11.59 -33.00
N ARG A 144 5.27 -12.16 -33.08
CA ARG A 144 5.78 -12.74 -34.34
C ARG A 144 5.08 -14.08 -34.61
N ALA A 145 4.27 -14.14 -35.66
CA ALA A 145 3.70 -15.41 -36.12
C ALA A 145 4.76 -16.23 -36.89
N PRO A 146 4.62 -17.57 -36.97
CA PRO A 146 5.61 -18.44 -37.61
C PRO A 146 5.91 -18.06 -39.08
N ASN A 147 4.92 -17.54 -39.79
CA ASN A 147 4.99 -17.24 -41.22
C ASN A 147 5.27 -15.75 -41.54
N THR A 148 5.58 -14.93 -40.54
CA THR A 148 5.84 -13.48 -40.75
C THR A 148 7.30 -13.22 -41.06
N THR A 149 7.56 -12.46 -42.14
CA THR A 149 8.91 -12.02 -42.49
C THR A 149 9.46 -11.06 -41.43
N LEU A 150 10.78 -11.09 -41.20
CA LEU A 150 11.43 -10.23 -40.21
C LEU A 150 11.16 -8.74 -40.48
N PHE A 151 11.22 -8.33 -41.75
CA PHE A 151 10.96 -6.95 -42.16
C PHE A 151 9.53 -6.50 -41.81
N SER A 152 8.51 -7.33 -42.12
CA SER A 152 7.12 -7.01 -41.79
C SER A 152 6.90 -6.87 -40.27
N HIS A 153 7.51 -7.77 -39.49
CA HIS A 153 7.45 -7.71 -38.03
C HIS A 153 8.14 -6.46 -37.46
N LEU A 154 9.32 -6.10 -37.97
CA LEU A 154 10.05 -4.90 -37.57
C LEU A 154 9.28 -3.62 -37.93
N PHE A 155 8.69 -3.56 -39.13
CA PHE A 155 7.87 -2.42 -39.55
C PHE A 155 6.62 -2.28 -38.67
N ALA A 156 5.92 -3.38 -38.38
CA ALA A 156 4.77 -3.38 -37.47
C ALA A 156 5.16 -2.94 -36.05
N THR A 157 6.33 -3.38 -35.58
CA THR A 157 6.90 -2.98 -34.29
C THR A 157 7.21 -1.48 -34.27
N GLY A 158 7.85 -0.95 -35.32
CA GLY A 158 8.11 0.48 -35.47
C GLY A 158 6.83 1.33 -35.45
N LYS A 159 5.79 0.88 -36.17
CA LYS A 159 4.47 1.52 -36.17
C LYS A 159 3.83 1.52 -34.77
N ALA A 160 3.97 0.45 -34.00
CA ALA A 160 3.47 0.39 -32.63
C ALA A 160 4.15 1.44 -31.73
N TYR A 161 5.48 1.57 -31.80
CA TYR A 161 6.22 2.61 -31.07
C TYR A 161 5.83 4.03 -31.51
N LEU A 162 5.68 4.26 -32.82
CA LEU A 162 5.26 5.56 -33.34
C LEU A 162 3.87 5.95 -32.81
N THR A 163 2.92 5.02 -32.82
CA THR A 163 1.57 5.22 -32.25
C THR A 163 1.63 5.49 -30.74
N PHE A 164 2.46 4.75 -30.01
CA PHE A 164 2.69 4.96 -28.58
C PHE A 164 3.19 6.38 -28.29
N TYR A 165 4.26 6.83 -28.95
CA TYR A 165 4.81 8.18 -28.75
C TYR A 165 3.83 9.27 -29.20
N LYS A 166 3.14 9.09 -30.31
CA LYS A 166 2.12 10.04 -30.78
C LYS A 166 1.00 10.21 -29.74
N THR A 167 0.54 9.11 -29.16
CA THR A 167 -0.48 9.11 -28.10
C THR A 167 0.06 9.79 -26.84
N GLY A 168 1.29 9.46 -26.42
CA GLY A 168 1.94 10.08 -25.27
C GLY A 168 2.11 11.60 -25.42
N LEU A 169 2.58 12.07 -26.58
CA LEU A 169 2.75 13.50 -26.87
C LEU A 169 1.41 14.25 -26.91
N ARG A 170 0.37 13.66 -27.51
CA ARG A 170 -0.99 14.22 -27.47
C ARG A 170 -1.48 14.35 -26.05
N ALA A 171 -1.26 13.34 -25.21
CA ALA A 171 -1.66 13.35 -23.82
C ALA A 171 -1.02 14.52 -23.03
N ILE A 172 0.25 14.87 -23.31
CA ILE A 172 0.91 16.05 -22.69
C ILE A 172 0.14 17.33 -23.02
N LEU A 173 -0.19 17.54 -24.29
CA LEU A 173 -0.92 18.73 -24.75
C LEU A 173 -2.33 18.76 -24.17
N THR A 174 -3.03 17.63 -24.16
CA THR A 174 -4.37 17.48 -23.57
C THR A 174 -4.32 17.82 -22.07
N ASN A 175 -3.40 17.25 -21.32
CA ASN A 175 -3.27 17.52 -19.88
C ASN A 175 -2.91 18.98 -19.59
N HIS A 176 -2.06 19.59 -20.42
CA HIS A 176 -1.68 20.99 -20.26
C HIS A 176 -2.88 21.93 -20.44
N ARG A 177 -3.73 21.67 -21.45
CA ARG A 177 -4.97 22.42 -21.67
C ARG A 177 -6.01 22.14 -20.60
N LEU A 178 -6.15 20.88 -20.19
CA LEU A 178 -7.12 20.44 -19.19
C LEU A 178 -6.96 21.17 -17.85
N ARG A 179 -5.74 21.54 -17.45
CA ARG A 179 -5.47 22.27 -16.20
C ARG A 179 -6.24 23.57 -16.04
N SER A 180 -6.57 24.24 -17.15
CA SER A 180 -7.30 25.49 -17.17
C SER A 180 -8.72 25.33 -17.76
N SER A 181 -9.14 24.10 -18.03
CA SER A 181 -10.45 23.80 -18.62
C SER A 181 -11.53 23.76 -17.52
N PRO A 182 -12.79 24.10 -17.83
CA PRO A 182 -13.93 23.82 -16.95
C PRO A 182 -14.07 22.33 -16.58
N ASP A 183 -13.62 21.42 -17.45
CA ASP A 183 -13.65 19.97 -17.23
C ASP A 183 -12.50 19.46 -16.33
N ALA A 184 -11.67 20.36 -15.79
CA ALA A 184 -10.59 19.98 -14.89
C ALA A 184 -11.14 19.30 -13.62
N PRO A 185 -10.38 18.37 -13.01
CA PRO A 185 -10.70 17.91 -11.67
C PRO A 185 -10.79 19.10 -10.71
N PRO A 186 -11.72 19.08 -9.72
CA PRO A 186 -11.91 20.23 -8.85
C PRO A 186 -10.63 20.63 -8.10
N PRO A 187 -10.47 21.93 -7.78
CA PRO A 187 -9.29 22.40 -7.06
C PRO A 187 -9.17 21.72 -5.70
N ASN A 188 -7.93 21.57 -5.21
CA ASN A 188 -7.61 20.95 -3.91
C ASN A 188 -8.03 19.47 -3.80
N THR A 189 -8.21 18.79 -4.92
CA THR A 189 -8.42 17.33 -4.96
C THR A 189 -7.11 16.64 -5.33
N ARG A 190 -6.98 15.35 -4.98
CA ARG A 190 -5.77 14.58 -5.32
C ARG A 190 -5.56 14.53 -6.83
N ALA A 191 -6.63 14.33 -7.59
CA ALA A 191 -6.59 14.31 -9.04
C ALA A 191 -6.09 15.64 -9.64
N SER A 192 -6.54 16.80 -9.13
CA SER A 192 -6.09 18.09 -9.65
C SER A 192 -4.64 18.40 -9.29
N ILE A 193 -4.21 18.08 -8.07
CA ILE A 193 -2.81 18.21 -7.63
C ILE A 193 -1.88 17.38 -8.52
N LEU A 194 -2.21 16.11 -8.75
CA LEU A 194 -1.40 15.21 -9.57
C LEU A 194 -1.39 15.62 -11.05
N LEU A 195 -2.54 16.04 -11.60
CA LEU A 195 -2.61 16.57 -12.96
C LEU A 195 -1.64 17.75 -13.15
N HIS A 196 -1.64 18.70 -12.22
CA HIS A 196 -0.74 19.86 -12.26
C HIS A 196 0.73 19.46 -12.19
N LEU A 197 1.10 18.61 -11.24
CA LEU A 197 2.48 18.16 -11.05
C LEU A 197 3.01 17.38 -12.26
N ARG A 198 2.24 16.40 -12.76
CA ARG A 198 2.64 15.55 -13.90
C ARG A 198 2.68 16.35 -15.20
N SER A 199 1.69 17.20 -15.46
CA SER A 199 1.68 18.08 -16.64
C SER A 199 2.86 19.05 -16.64
N ALA A 200 3.16 19.70 -15.51
CA ALA A 200 4.31 20.60 -15.42
C ALA A 200 5.64 19.88 -15.66
N HIS A 201 5.77 18.64 -15.17
CA HIS A 201 6.94 17.80 -15.42
C HIS A 201 7.12 17.49 -16.92
N ASP A 202 6.03 17.12 -17.60
CA ASP A 202 6.06 16.67 -18.99
C ASP A 202 6.24 17.83 -19.97
N VAL A 203 5.55 18.94 -19.75
CA VAL A 203 5.70 20.17 -20.55
C VAL A 203 7.14 20.68 -20.50
N ARG A 204 7.79 20.64 -19.32
CA ARG A 204 9.20 21.06 -19.17
C ARG A 204 10.17 20.18 -19.98
N ARG A 205 9.83 18.92 -20.21
CA ARG A 205 10.68 17.96 -20.94
C ARG A 205 10.38 17.89 -22.43
N LEU A 206 9.22 18.37 -22.85
CA LEU A 206 8.76 18.31 -24.23
C LEU A 206 9.75 18.92 -25.24
N PRO A 207 10.40 20.08 -25.01
CA PRO A 207 11.35 20.62 -25.99
C PRO A 207 12.57 19.72 -26.21
N ILE A 208 13.17 19.22 -25.12
CA ILE A 208 14.35 18.36 -25.18
C ILE A 208 14.00 17.00 -25.78
N PHE A 209 12.85 16.45 -25.39
CA PHE A 209 12.35 15.20 -25.93
C PHE A 209 11.95 15.31 -27.41
N GLY A 210 11.38 16.45 -27.83
CA GLY A 210 11.08 16.74 -29.22
C GLY A 210 12.34 16.79 -30.09
N LEU A 211 13.41 17.40 -29.58
CA LEU A 211 14.72 17.38 -30.24
C LEU A 211 15.27 15.95 -30.35
N LEU A 212 15.15 15.15 -29.29
CA LEU A 212 15.55 13.73 -29.31
C LEU A 212 14.79 12.94 -30.39
N LEU A 213 13.48 13.15 -30.52
CA LEU A 213 12.68 12.50 -31.56
C LEU A 213 13.09 12.93 -32.97
N LEU A 214 13.38 14.22 -33.16
CA LEU A 214 13.82 14.75 -34.45
C LEU A 214 15.17 14.16 -34.87
N VAL A 215 16.12 14.06 -33.93
CA VAL A 215 17.47 13.55 -34.21
C VAL A 215 17.50 12.03 -34.36
N CYS A 216 16.82 11.31 -33.49
CA CYS A 216 16.90 9.84 -33.44
C CYS A 216 15.85 9.12 -34.30
N GLY A 217 14.75 9.80 -34.66
CA GLY A 217 13.68 9.23 -35.48
C GLY A 217 13.19 7.86 -34.98
N GLU A 218 13.28 6.84 -35.82
CA GLU A 218 12.85 5.48 -35.51
C GLU A 218 13.73 4.78 -34.46
N PHE A 219 14.94 5.28 -34.19
CA PHE A 219 15.86 4.72 -33.19
C PHE A 219 15.63 5.26 -31.77
N THR A 220 14.68 6.19 -31.57
CA THR A 220 14.37 6.73 -30.24
C THR A 220 14.14 5.67 -29.15
N PRO A 221 13.43 4.53 -29.38
CA PRO A 221 13.25 3.49 -28.37
C PRO A 221 14.56 2.95 -27.76
N PHE A 222 15.66 2.93 -28.51
CA PHE A 222 16.96 2.49 -28.01
C PHE A 222 17.64 3.58 -27.18
N VAL A 223 17.57 4.83 -27.65
CA VAL A 223 18.24 5.97 -27.01
C VAL A 223 17.58 6.33 -25.68
N VAL A 224 16.24 6.27 -25.58
CA VAL A 224 15.51 6.59 -24.33
C VAL A 224 15.88 5.68 -23.16
N LEU A 225 16.33 4.45 -23.43
CA LEU A 225 16.82 3.53 -22.40
C LEU A 225 18.14 4.00 -21.76
N ALA A 226 18.91 4.83 -22.45
CA ALA A 226 20.16 5.43 -21.96
C ALA A 226 19.93 6.77 -21.26
N VAL A 227 18.95 7.57 -21.71
CA VAL A 227 18.68 8.93 -21.20
C VAL A 227 17.26 9.11 -20.66
N PRO A 228 16.87 8.43 -19.56
CA PRO A 228 15.50 8.49 -19.05
C PRO A 228 15.09 9.84 -18.44
N SER A 229 16.05 10.70 -18.06
CA SER A 229 15.80 11.97 -17.39
C SER A 229 15.06 13.00 -18.28
N ILE A 230 15.22 12.89 -19.59
CA ILE A 230 14.64 13.82 -20.58
C ILE A 230 13.30 13.33 -21.13
N VAL A 231 12.86 12.13 -20.76
CA VAL A 231 11.62 11.52 -21.29
C VAL A 231 10.41 11.92 -20.42
N PRO A 232 9.37 12.55 -21.01
CA PRO A 232 8.10 12.81 -20.34
C PRO A 232 7.47 11.53 -19.81
N TYR A 233 6.72 11.59 -18.71
CA TYR A 233 6.08 10.42 -18.11
C TYR A 233 5.20 9.67 -19.12
N THR A 234 4.35 10.38 -19.87
CA THR A 234 3.44 9.78 -20.86
C THR A 234 4.16 9.09 -22.03
N CYS A 235 5.46 9.32 -22.21
CA CYS A 235 6.27 8.75 -23.29
C CYS A 235 7.26 7.68 -22.79
N ARG A 236 7.17 7.24 -21.53
CA ARG A 236 8.06 6.20 -21.00
C ARG A 236 7.58 4.82 -21.37
N ILE A 237 8.43 4.06 -22.06
CA ILE A 237 8.11 2.69 -22.45
C ILE A 237 8.17 1.74 -21.24
N PRO A 238 7.41 0.63 -21.21
CA PRO A 238 7.33 -0.25 -20.03
C PRO A 238 8.69 -0.74 -19.50
N ARG A 239 9.57 -1.23 -20.38
CA ARG A 239 10.94 -1.65 -20.02
C ARG A 239 11.77 -0.53 -19.40
N GLN A 240 11.55 0.72 -19.82
CA GLN A 240 12.23 1.88 -19.25
C GLN A 240 11.71 2.18 -17.85
N VAL A 241 10.40 2.09 -17.63
CA VAL A 241 9.78 2.26 -16.30
C VAL A 241 10.28 1.20 -15.34
N GLU A 242 10.27 -0.07 -15.74
CA GLU A 242 10.77 -1.20 -14.94
C GLU A 242 12.23 -0.98 -14.53
N LYS A 243 13.12 -0.68 -15.49
CA LYS A 243 14.54 -0.41 -15.22
C LYS A 243 14.76 0.77 -14.27
N LEU A 244 13.91 1.81 -14.36
CA LEU A 244 13.96 2.95 -13.45
C LEU A 244 13.52 2.58 -12.05
N LEU A 245 12.47 1.76 -11.92
CA LEU A 245 11.99 1.25 -10.64
C LEU A 245 13.06 0.37 -9.98
N THR A 246 13.66 -0.59 -10.70
CA THR A 246 14.75 -1.42 -10.18
C THR A 246 15.90 -0.58 -9.64
N LYS A 247 16.38 0.39 -10.42
CA LYS A 247 17.46 1.28 -9.97
C LYS A 247 17.07 2.14 -8.76
N ALA A 248 15.81 2.57 -8.68
CA ALA A 248 15.30 3.32 -7.54
C ALA A 248 15.24 2.45 -6.29
N GLU A 249 14.78 1.20 -6.39
CA GLU A 249 14.77 0.24 -5.29
C GLU A 249 16.17 -0.12 -4.83
N ASP A 250 17.11 -0.41 -5.74
CA ASP A 250 18.51 -0.68 -5.36
C ASP A 250 19.11 0.50 -4.59
N ARG A 251 18.76 1.73 -4.98
CA ARG A 251 19.21 2.95 -4.30
C ARG A 251 18.54 3.11 -2.93
N ARG A 252 17.25 2.79 -2.81
CA ARG A 252 16.51 2.79 -1.54
C ARG A 252 17.11 1.78 -0.57
N ALA A 253 17.35 0.55 -1.02
CA ALA A 253 17.97 -0.51 -0.23
C ALA A 253 19.33 -0.09 0.32
N ARG A 254 20.25 0.38 -0.55
CA ARG A 254 21.56 0.90 -0.10
C ARG A 254 21.44 2.02 0.93
N ALA A 255 20.52 2.97 0.74
CA ALA A 255 20.31 4.05 1.70
C ALA A 255 19.81 3.52 3.06
N ARG A 256 18.90 2.54 3.07
CA ARG A 256 18.41 1.91 4.32
C ARG A 256 19.51 1.10 5.01
N ASP A 257 20.29 0.34 4.26
CA ASP A 257 21.38 -0.48 4.79
C ASP A 257 22.48 0.38 5.41
N GLU A 258 22.91 1.43 4.72
CA GLU A 258 23.87 2.41 5.26
C GLU A 258 23.33 3.10 6.52
N PHE A 259 22.05 3.47 6.53
CA PHE A 259 21.42 4.08 7.71
C PHE A 259 21.38 3.10 8.89
N ARG A 260 21.01 1.84 8.65
CA ARG A 260 20.98 0.77 9.66
C ARG A 260 22.37 0.48 10.22
N TRP A 261 23.37 0.38 9.36
CA TRP A 261 24.76 0.17 9.77
C TRP A 261 25.21 1.28 10.73
N LYS A 262 25.01 2.55 10.36
CA LYS A 262 25.35 3.69 11.22
C LYS A 262 24.62 3.68 12.55
N THR A 263 23.32 3.45 12.56
CA THR A 263 22.52 3.38 13.79
C THR A 263 22.94 2.23 14.70
N SER A 264 23.27 1.06 14.13
CA SER A 264 23.72 -0.11 14.91
C SER A 264 25.14 0.03 15.49
N ALA A 265 26.00 0.85 14.87
CA ALA A 265 27.38 1.07 15.29
C ALA A 265 27.52 2.03 16.51
N GLY A 266 26.42 2.44 17.15
CA GLY A 266 26.45 3.31 18.33
C GLY A 266 26.63 4.80 18.02
N GLU A 267 26.73 5.20 16.75
CA GLU A 267 26.50 6.60 16.36
C GLU A 267 25.02 6.90 16.58
N ALA A 268 24.71 7.48 17.73
CA ALA A 268 23.35 7.77 18.17
C ALA A 268 22.63 8.68 17.17
N VAL A 269 21.96 8.09 16.18
CA VAL A 269 20.87 8.78 15.48
C VAL A 269 19.74 8.85 16.51
N ALA A 270 19.77 9.92 17.30
CA ALA A 270 18.73 10.25 18.25
C ALA A 270 17.36 10.01 17.60
N ALA A 271 16.52 9.27 18.34
CA ALA A 271 15.16 8.86 18.01
C ALA A 271 14.56 9.70 16.90
N VAL A 272 14.33 9.10 15.72
CA VAL A 272 13.86 9.74 14.47
C VAL A 272 12.90 10.89 14.75
N GLY A 273 13.50 12.05 14.92
CA GLY A 273 12.93 13.38 14.85
C GLY A 273 13.58 13.98 13.62
N LEU A 274 12.79 14.62 12.78
CA LEU A 274 13.19 15.12 11.46
C LEU A 274 14.31 16.19 11.51
N SER A 275 14.87 16.49 12.68
CA SER A 275 15.90 17.49 12.94
C SER A 275 17.34 16.98 12.72
N GLY A 276 17.56 15.67 12.57
CA GLY A 276 18.87 15.14 12.20
C GLY A 276 19.21 15.47 10.74
N THR A 277 20.12 16.41 10.50
CA THR A 277 20.65 16.76 9.17
C THR A 277 21.13 15.54 8.39
N GLU A 278 21.56 14.49 9.08
CA GLU A 278 22.03 13.22 8.52
C GLU A 278 20.88 12.33 8.01
N ALA A 279 19.79 12.17 8.77
CA ALA A 279 18.63 11.37 8.36
C ALA A 279 17.98 11.94 7.08
N ALA A 280 18.00 13.26 6.91
CA ALA A 280 17.52 13.93 5.71
C ALA A 280 18.25 13.46 4.43
N GLY A 281 19.56 13.13 4.51
CA GLY A 281 20.32 12.60 3.39
C GLY A 281 19.82 11.23 2.92
N TYR A 282 19.53 10.34 3.87
CA TYR A 282 18.98 9.01 3.59
C TYR A 282 17.56 9.10 3.04
N LEU A 283 16.69 9.88 3.68
CA LEU A 283 15.33 10.14 3.20
C LEU A 283 15.33 10.73 1.79
N ALA A 284 16.28 11.62 1.49
CA ALA A 284 16.36 12.22 0.16
C ALA A 284 16.66 11.20 -0.94
N ARG A 285 17.50 10.19 -0.65
CA ARG A 285 17.79 9.09 -1.56
C ARG A 285 16.60 8.14 -1.68
N VAL A 286 15.95 7.78 -0.57
CA VAL A 286 14.77 6.91 -0.56
C VAL A 286 13.62 7.51 -1.38
N LEU A 287 13.32 8.79 -1.13
CA LEU A 287 12.25 9.54 -1.82
C LEU A 287 12.63 10.00 -3.24
N GLY A 288 13.88 9.82 -3.66
CA GLY A 288 14.35 10.22 -4.99
C GLY A 288 14.34 11.72 -5.26
N VAL A 289 14.35 12.57 -4.21
CA VAL A 289 14.30 14.04 -4.35
C VAL A 289 15.65 14.68 -4.69
N VAL A 290 16.72 13.89 -4.65
CA VAL A 290 18.06 14.25 -5.12
C VAL A 290 18.48 13.33 -6.27
N SER A 291 19.14 13.90 -7.28
CA SER A 291 19.60 13.15 -8.46
C SER A 291 20.58 12.05 -8.05
N PRO A 292 20.48 10.83 -8.62
CA PRO A 292 21.50 9.77 -8.44
C PRO A 292 22.89 10.18 -8.95
N PHE A 293 22.98 11.23 -9.75
CA PHE A 293 24.25 11.80 -10.21
C PHE A 293 25.17 12.20 -9.04
N TRP A 294 24.59 12.75 -7.96
CA TRP A 294 25.37 13.16 -6.79
C TRP A 294 26.01 11.98 -6.07
N ASP A 295 25.30 10.86 -5.96
CA ASP A 295 25.83 9.61 -5.41
C ASP A 295 27.02 9.11 -6.24
N ARG A 296 26.94 9.22 -7.58
CA ARG A 296 28.02 8.81 -8.49
C ARG A 296 29.28 9.66 -8.34
N LEU A 297 29.13 10.94 -8.00
CA LEU A 297 30.26 11.82 -7.74
C LEU A 297 30.81 11.71 -6.31
N GLY A 298 30.15 10.97 -5.42
CA GLY A 298 30.50 10.93 -4.00
C GLY A 298 30.30 12.28 -3.29
N ILE A 299 29.48 13.17 -3.86
CA ILE A 299 29.25 14.52 -3.34
C ILE A 299 27.90 14.56 -2.63
N THR A 300 27.90 14.90 -1.35
CA THR A 300 26.68 15.20 -0.59
C THR A 300 26.28 16.65 -0.77
N LEU A 301 25.04 16.90 -1.20
CA LEU A 301 24.50 18.25 -1.24
C LEU A 301 24.43 18.88 0.17
N PRO A 302 24.54 20.22 0.30
CA PRO A 302 24.41 20.90 1.59
C PRO A 302 23.13 20.51 2.33
N ALA A 303 23.24 20.24 3.64
CA ALA A 303 22.15 19.73 4.46
C ALA A 303 20.88 20.58 4.40
N GLY A 304 21.01 21.91 4.34
CA GLY A 304 19.86 22.82 4.21
C GLY A 304 19.06 22.64 2.90
N ILE A 305 19.75 22.40 1.79
CA ILE A 305 19.12 22.15 0.48
C ILE A 305 18.40 20.81 0.49
N VAL A 306 19.06 19.77 1.02
CA VAL A 306 18.51 18.42 1.12
C VAL A 306 17.29 18.40 2.03
N GLY A 307 17.41 18.95 3.24
CA GLY A 307 16.33 19.04 4.23
C GLY A 307 15.12 19.79 3.69
N GLY A 308 15.32 20.92 2.99
CA GLY A 308 14.23 21.67 2.36
C GLY A 308 13.47 20.87 1.29
N ARG A 309 14.16 20.04 0.49
CA ARG A 309 13.52 19.17 -0.51
C ARG A 309 12.77 18.00 0.13
N VAL A 310 13.35 17.38 1.15
CA VAL A 310 12.71 16.29 1.90
C VAL A 310 11.45 16.81 2.60
N LYS A 311 11.53 17.95 3.29
CA LYS A 311 10.38 18.57 3.96
C LYS A 311 9.23 18.86 2.98
N LYS A 312 9.53 19.41 1.80
CA LYS A 312 8.52 19.62 0.74
C LYS A 312 7.88 18.32 0.27
N ARG A 313 8.68 17.25 0.12
CA ARG A 313 8.16 15.94 -0.31
C ARG A 313 7.32 15.26 0.77
N LEU A 314 7.73 15.31 2.03
CA LEU A 314 6.94 14.79 3.15
C LEU A 314 5.61 15.56 3.29
N ALA A 315 5.63 16.88 3.16
CA ALA A 315 4.40 17.69 3.16
C ALA A 315 3.45 17.30 2.02
N PHE A 316 3.98 17.03 0.81
CA PHE A 316 3.19 16.50 -0.30
C PHE A 316 2.60 15.12 0.03
N LEU A 317 3.40 14.18 0.53
CA LEU A 317 2.93 12.84 0.87
C LEU A 317 1.87 12.86 1.98
N ARG A 318 2.03 13.74 2.97
CA ARG A 318 1.06 13.94 4.05
C ARG A 318 -0.28 14.44 3.52
N GLU A 319 -0.25 15.38 2.58
CA GLU A 319 -1.47 15.89 1.94
C GLU A 319 -2.12 14.83 1.04
N ASP A 320 -1.32 14.05 0.30
CA ASP A 320 -1.79 12.92 -0.48
C ASP A 320 -2.44 11.84 0.41
N ASP A 321 -1.80 11.49 1.55
CA ASP A 321 -2.34 10.57 2.55
C ASP A 321 -3.68 11.07 3.11
N ARG A 322 -3.80 12.38 3.44
CA ARG A 322 -5.06 12.99 3.91
C ARG A 322 -6.18 12.83 2.89
N LEU A 323 -5.91 13.17 1.63
CA LEU A 323 -6.88 13.09 0.55
C LEU A 323 -7.31 11.65 0.24
N LEU A 324 -6.39 10.68 0.35
CA LEU A 324 -6.71 9.26 0.22
C LEU A 324 -7.60 8.75 1.36
N VAL A 325 -7.30 9.09 2.61
CA VAL A 325 -8.11 8.69 3.76
C VAL A 325 -9.52 9.28 3.67
N GLU A 326 -9.65 10.56 3.28
CA GLU A 326 -10.95 11.21 3.07
C GLU A 326 -11.78 10.55 1.96
N ALA A 327 -11.13 9.91 1.00
CA ALA A 327 -11.76 9.17 -0.09
C ALA A 327 -12.14 7.72 0.24
N GLY A 328 -11.86 7.25 1.46
CA GLY A 328 -12.10 5.86 1.85
C GLY A 328 -10.89 4.94 1.66
N GLY A 329 -9.67 5.49 1.61
CA GLY A 329 -8.42 4.72 1.57
C GLY A 329 -7.88 4.45 0.17
N ALA A 330 -6.84 3.62 0.12
CA ALA A 330 -6.19 3.18 -1.12
C ALA A 330 -7.12 2.36 -2.02
N ALA A 331 -8.17 1.73 -1.47
CA ALA A 331 -9.18 1.03 -2.26
C ALA A 331 -9.93 1.93 -3.27
N SER A 332 -9.91 3.26 -3.07
CA SER A 332 -10.48 4.23 -4.01
C SER A 332 -9.62 4.50 -5.26
N LEU A 333 -8.40 3.96 -5.30
CA LEU A 333 -7.46 4.15 -6.40
C LEU A 333 -7.63 3.14 -7.51
N GLU A 334 -7.41 3.61 -8.74
CA GLU A 334 -7.16 2.71 -9.86
C GLU A 334 -5.88 1.89 -9.63
N PRO A 335 -5.81 0.64 -10.10
CA PRO A 335 -4.65 -0.26 -9.92
C PRO A 335 -3.28 0.36 -10.22
N GLU A 336 -3.16 1.01 -11.37
CA GLU A 336 -1.92 1.65 -11.80
C GLU A 336 -1.58 2.88 -10.95
N GLU A 337 -2.60 3.58 -10.43
CA GLU A 337 -2.40 4.74 -9.57
C GLU A 337 -2.00 4.32 -8.14
N ALA A 338 -2.50 3.18 -7.65
CA ALA A 338 -2.04 2.59 -6.39
C ALA A 338 -0.55 2.22 -6.43
N LYS A 339 -0.08 1.65 -7.54
CA LYS A 339 1.36 1.39 -7.77
C LYS A 339 2.18 2.67 -7.77
N LEU A 340 1.72 3.72 -8.46
CA LEU A 340 2.40 5.02 -8.47
C LEU A 340 2.43 5.66 -7.09
N ALA A 341 1.33 5.60 -6.35
CA ALA A 341 1.23 6.11 -4.98
C ALA A 341 2.17 5.38 -4.00
N CYS A 342 2.33 4.06 -4.16
CA CYS A 342 3.34 3.27 -3.45
C CYS A 342 4.75 3.73 -3.81
N ALA A 343 5.07 3.81 -5.10
CA ALA A 343 6.38 4.22 -5.57
C ALA A 343 6.74 5.64 -5.11
N ASP A 344 5.75 6.55 -5.04
CA ASP A 344 5.90 7.91 -4.53
C ASP A 344 6.31 7.96 -3.05
N ARG A 345 5.89 6.96 -2.28
CA ARG A 345 6.17 6.75 -0.84
C ARG A 345 7.41 5.88 -0.58
N GLY A 346 8.20 5.55 -1.60
CA GLY A 346 9.38 4.71 -1.38
C GLY A 346 9.07 3.22 -1.18
N ILE A 347 7.82 2.80 -1.41
CA ILE A 347 7.36 1.42 -1.28
C ILE A 347 7.68 0.69 -2.58
N SER A 348 8.31 -0.48 -2.46
CA SER A 348 8.64 -1.29 -3.63
C SER A 348 7.37 -1.87 -4.25
N VAL A 349 7.24 -1.67 -5.56
CA VAL A 349 6.18 -2.27 -6.39
C VAL A 349 6.71 -3.38 -7.30
N LEU A 350 8.00 -3.71 -7.17
CA LEU A 350 8.63 -4.77 -7.95
C LEU A 350 8.27 -6.13 -7.37
N GLY A 351 7.92 -7.08 -8.24
CA GLY A 351 7.59 -8.45 -7.82
C GLY A 351 6.20 -8.62 -7.20
N LEU A 352 5.34 -7.59 -7.25
CA LEU A 352 3.94 -7.74 -6.87
C LEU A 352 3.23 -8.70 -7.83
N LYS A 353 2.52 -9.69 -7.28
CA LYS A 353 1.82 -10.74 -8.03
C LYS A 353 0.51 -10.24 -8.64
N ASN A 354 -0.12 -9.25 -8.02
CA ASN A 354 -1.36 -8.66 -8.47
C ASN A 354 -1.48 -7.21 -7.97
N ASP A 355 -2.46 -6.49 -8.52
CA ASP A 355 -2.67 -5.08 -8.20
C ASP A 355 -3.20 -4.85 -6.78
N GLN A 356 -3.90 -5.83 -6.21
CA GLN A 356 -4.42 -5.76 -4.84
C GLN A 356 -3.29 -5.68 -3.80
N GLN A 357 -2.11 -6.25 -4.09
CA GLN A 357 -0.97 -6.12 -3.18
C GLN A 357 -0.47 -4.68 -3.07
N ALA A 358 -0.51 -3.89 -4.15
CA ALA A 358 -0.15 -2.48 -4.09
C ALA A 358 -1.15 -1.69 -3.23
N VAL A 359 -2.44 -1.97 -3.40
CA VAL A 359 -3.51 -1.39 -2.57
C VAL A 359 -3.31 -1.75 -1.10
N ALA A 360 -3.08 -3.03 -0.78
CA ALA A 360 -2.87 -3.49 0.59
C ALA A 360 -1.63 -2.87 1.25
N LEU A 361 -0.51 -2.75 0.52
CA LEU A 361 0.69 -2.07 1.02
C LEU A 361 0.45 -0.59 1.29
N LEU A 362 -0.33 0.08 0.44
CA LEU A 362 -0.67 1.48 0.63
C LEU A 362 -1.64 1.68 1.80
N GLU A 363 -2.64 0.81 1.98
CA GLU A 363 -3.49 0.82 3.18
C GLU A 363 -2.66 0.63 4.44
N TRP A 364 -1.71 -0.32 4.42
CA TRP A 364 -0.83 -0.57 5.55
C TRP A 364 0.02 0.67 5.87
N TRP A 365 0.57 1.34 4.86
CA TRP A 365 1.24 2.63 5.03
C TRP A 365 0.32 3.67 5.69
N LEU A 366 -0.90 3.85 5.19
CA LEU A 366 -1.85 4.85 5.71
C LEU A 366 -2.19 4.59 7.18
N MET A 367 -2.41 3.31 7.55
CA MET A 367 -2.65 2.91 8.94
C MET A 367 -1.46 3.18 9.86
N LEU A 368 -0.24 2.89 9.41
CA LEU A 368 0.96 3.10 10.23
C LEU A 368 1.31 4.58 10.41
N VAL A 369 1.06 5.38 9.38
CA VAL A 369 1.34 6.83 9.38
C VAL A 369 0.31 7.62 10.18
N GLY A 370 -0.96 7.22 10.20
CA GLY A 370 -2.05 8.11 10.63
C GLY A 370 -3.11 7.51 11.55
N TYR A 371 -3.41 8.26 12.62
CA TYR A 371 -4.65 8.25 13.38
C TYR A 371 -5.24 9.68 13.37
N PRO A 372 -6.56 9.88 13.54
CA PRO A 372 -7.22 11.17 13.39
C PRO A 372 -6.66 12.32 14.26
N GLU A 373 -6.07 12.02 15.42
CA GLU A 373 -5.65 13.01 16.42
C GLU A 373 -4.13 13.28 16.50
N MET A 374 -3.35 12.75 15.54
CA MET A 374 -1.89 12.87 15.58
C MET A 374 -1.39 14.23 15.09
N SER A 375 -0.39 14.82 15.77
CA SER A 375 0.26 16.06 15.34
C SER A 375 1.00 15.89 14.00
N VAL A 376 1.25 17.00 13.32
CA VAL A 376 1.96 17.02 12.03
C VAL A 376 3.38 16.49 12.20
N GLU A 377 4.06 16.90 13.25
CA GLU A 377 5.43 16.54 13.55
C GLU A 377 5.56 15.04 13.86
N GLU A 378 4.63 14.48 14.63
CA GLU A 378 4.62 13.05 14.94
C GLU A 378 4.33 12.23 13.69
N ARG A 379 3.38 12.67 12.84
CA ARG A 379 3.06 11.99 11.59
C ARG A 379 4.26 11.95 10.65
N GLU A 380 4.93 13.08 10.45
CA GLU A 380 6.14 13.13 9.61
C GLU A 380 7.28 12.29 10.21
N ALA A 381 7.41 12.23 11.53
CA ALA A 381 8.40 11.37 12.20
C ALA A 381 8.11 9.88 11.96
N ARG A 382 6.85 9.46 11.99
CA ARG A 382 6.44 8.09 11.62
C ARG A 382 6.72 7.79 10.15
N MET A 383 6.36 8.68 9.24
CA MET A 383 6.68 8.53 7.81
C MET A 383 8.19 8.36 7.61
N ALA A 384 9.01 9.18 8.26
CA ALA A 384 10.46 9.07 8.19
C ALA A 384 10.98 7.71 8.67
N ARG A 385 10.44 7.17 9.78
CA ARG A 385 10.80 5.82 10.27
C ARG A 385 10.45 4.73 9.26
N LEU A 386 9.24 4.78 8.68
CA LEU A 386 8.80 3.79 7.70
C LEU A 386 9.61 3.86 6.40
N LEU A 387 9.99 5.05 5.96
CA LEU A 387 10.83 5.24 4.77
C LEU A 387 12.24 4.65 4.94
N LEU A 388 12.79 4.73 6.15
CA LEU A 388 14.13 4.25 6.49
C LEU A 388 14.17 2.78 6.91
N THR A 389 13.03 2.09 6.92
CA THR A 389 12.93 0.65 7.20
C THR A 389 12.41 -0.11 5.98
N ASP A 390 12.69 -1.41 5.91
CA ASP A 390 12.11 -2.25 4.86
C ASP A 390 10.63 -2.52 5.19
N THR A 391 9.79 -2.65 4.16
CA THR A 391 8.38 -3.03 4.31
C THR A 391 8.17 -4.31 5.10
N LYS A 392 9.12 -5.27 5.07
CA LYS A 392 9.08 -6.51 5.84
C LYS A 392 9.27 -6.31 7.35
N GLU A 393 9.82 -5.16 7.73
CA GLU A 393 10.09 -4.79 9.12
C GLU A 393 9.02 -3.85 9.67
N TRP A 394 8.04 -3.47 8.85
CA TRP A 394 6.95 -2.64 9.30
C TRP A 394 6.12 -3.36 10.37
N PRO A 395 5.61 -2.64 11.39
CA PRO A 395 4.77 -3.24 12.41
C PRO A 395 3.53 -3.90 11.79
N ASN A 396 3.27 -5.15 12.14
CA ASN A 396 2.06 -5.86 11.70
C ASN A 396 0.83 -5.11 12.26
N PRO A 397 -0.16 -4.73 11.42
CA PRO A 397 -1.40 -4.19 11.93
C PRO A 397 -2.16 -5.36 12.56
N ILE A 398 -2.12 -5.39 13.90
CA ILE A 398 -2.60 -6.49 14.75
C ILE A 398 -3.97 -6.99 14.32
#